data_AF-A0A9X4BW41-F1
#
_entry.id   AF-A0A9X4BW41-F1
#
_cell.length_a   1.000
_cell.length_b   1.000
_cell.length_c   1.000
_cell.angle_alpha   90.00
_cell.angle_beta   90.00
_cell.angle_gamma   90.00
#
_symmetry.space_group_name_H-M   'P 1'
#
loop_
_entity.id
_entity.type
_entity.pdbx_description
1 polymer ?
#
loop_
_entity_poly.entity_id
_entity_poly.type
_entity_poly.pdbx_seq_one_letter_code
_entity_poly.pdbx_strand_id
1 'polypeptide(L)'
;MTRPKATASASSASPAKRASVVRKTAKQSPVFTSTTDETSVDPSLAPTPPLRKPYFRIPDQVTMSRQHHNVRRAEDVVGCAVPKLRLSGRWLEQCGFAVGDALRVTVGRGVLLISRVAPAIPAARPRRR
;
A
#
# COMPACT_ATOMS: atom_id res chain seq x y z
N MET A 1 -3.15 14.85 -56.45
CA MET A 1 -4.56 14.72 -55.99
C MET A 1 -4.57 13.92 -54.70
N THR A 2 -4.96 14.57 -53.62
CA THR A 2 -4.79 14.15 -52.22
C THR A 2 -6.04 13.39 -51.75
N ARG A 3 -5.87 12.23 -51.11
CA ARG A 3 -6.95 11.43 -50.56
C ARG A 3 -7.14 11.78 -49.08
N PRO A 4 -8.30 12.27 -48.60
CA PRO A 4 -8.51 12.47 -47.17
C PRO A 4 -8.82 11.12 -46.50
N LYS A 5 -8.07 10.80 -45.43
CA LYS A 5 -8.34 9.66 -44.54
C LYS A 5 -9.28 10.12 -43.44
N ALA A 6 -10.48 9.53 -43.40
CA ALA A 6 -11.49 9.77 -42.38
C ALA A 6 -10.97 9.35 -40.99
N THR A 7 -11.02 10.27 -40.03
CA THR A 7 -10.80 10.02 -38.59
C THR A 7 -12.16 9.86 -37.92
N ALA A 8 -12.52 8.63 -37.58
CA ALA A 8 -13.63 8.36 -36.67
C ALA A 8 -13.14 8.56 -35.23
N SER A 9 -13.59 9.64 -34.60
CA SER A 9 -13.42 9.87 -33.15
C SER A 9 -14.57 9.18 -32.42
N ALA A 10 -14.28 8.08 -31.71
CA ALA A 10 -15.25 7.42 -30.85
C ALA A 10 -15.03 7.87 -29.40
N SER A 11 -16.03 8.60 -28.93
CA SER A 11 -16.27 8.99 -27.53
C SER A 11 -16.49 7.75 -26.65
N SER A 12 -15.87 7.71 -25.47
CA SER A 12 -16.31 6.80 -24.40
C SER A 12 -16.15 7.44 -23.02
N ALA A 13 -17.22 8.12 -22.64
CA ALA A 13 -17.83 8.26 -21.33
C ALA A 13 -17.12 7.66 -20.09
N SER A 14 -16.91 8.52 -19.10
CA SER A 14 -16.72 8.16 -17.69
C SER A 14 -17.93 7.40 -17.11
N PRO A 15 -17.73 6.42 -16.21
CA PRO A 15 -18.79 5.98 -15.31
C PRO A 15 -18.63 6.60 -13.92
N ALA A 16 -19.75 7.13 -13.45
CA ALA A 16 -19.98 7.71 -12.15
C ALA A 16 -20.15 6.69 -11.01
N LYS A 17 -19.83 7.15 -9.80
CA LYS A 17 -20.44 6.87 -8.48
C LYS A 17 -21.40 5.67 -8.35
N ARG A 18 -21.08 4.75 -7.42
CA ARG A 18 -22.06 4.00 -6.58
C ARG A 18 -21.36 3.58 -5.29
N ALA A 19 -21.68 4.20 -4.16
CA ALA A 19 -22.83 3.98 -3.26
C ALA A 19 -22.60 2.83 -2.27
N SER A 20 -22.75 3.20 -1.00
CA SER A 20 -22.53 2.44 0.22
C SER A 20 -23.49 1.26 0.37
N VAL A 21 -23.01 0.20 1.03
CA VAL A 21 -23.88 -0.83 1.62
C VAL A 21 -23.59 -0.89 3.12
N VAL A 22 -24.43 -0.18 3.87
CA VAL A 22 -24.60 -0.36 5.32
C VAL A 22 -25.43 -1.63 5.51
N ARG A 23 -24.88 -2.64 6.18
CA ARG A 23 -25.68 -3.78 6.67
C ARG A 23 -26.09 -3.50 8.11
N LYS A 24 -27.35 -3.10 8.29
CA LYS A 24 -28.07 -3.19 9.56
C LYS A 24 -28.75 -4.55 9.61
N THR A 25 -28.51 -5.33 10.65
CA THR A 25 -29.41 -6.42 11.04
C THR A 25 -29.64 -6.35 12.54
N ALA A 26 -30.90 -6.08 12.88
CA ALA A 26 -31.46 -6.11 14.23
C ALA A 26 -32.05 -7.50 14.53
N LYS A 27 -32.15 -7.82 15.84
CA LYS A 27 -32.97 -8.81 16.57
C LYS A 27 -32.10 -9.37 17.71
N GLN A 28 -32.49 -9.53 18.96
CA GLN A 28 -33.74 -9.36 19.71
C GLN A 28 -33.35 -9.46 21.21
N SER A 29 -34.12 -8.80 22.07
CA SER A 29 -34.04 -8.87 23.55
C SER A 29 -34.37 -10.27 24.08
N PRO A 30 -34.01 -10.56 25.35
CA PRO A 30 -35.08 -10.68 26.34
C PRO A 30 -34.79 -9.94 27.66
N VAL A 31 -35.88 -9.46 28.25
CA VAL A 31 -35.98 -8.83 29.56
C VAL A 31 -35.86 -9.89 30.65
N PHE A 32 -35.05 -9.61 31.68
CA PHE A 32 -35.22 -10.18 33.01
C PHE A 32 -35.04 -9.05 34.04
N THR A 33 -36.03 -8.88 34.89
CA THR A 33 -36.07 -7.92 36.01
C THR A 33 -35.73 -8.62 37.32
N SER A 34 -34.82 -8.04 38.09
CA SER A 34 -34.80 -8.08 39.57
C SER A 34 -33.75 -7.08 40.04
N THR A 35 -34.15 -5.93 40.58
CA THR A 35 -34.25 -5.65 42.03
C THR A 35 -32.95 -5.08 42.59
N THR A 36 -33.00 -3.77 42.90
CA THR A 36 -32.42 -3.04 44.05
C THR A 36 -30.99 -3.39 44.46
N ASP A 37 -30.03 -2.48 44.23
CA ASP A 37 -29.44 -1.72 45.33
C ASP A 37 -28.65 -0.51 44.81
N GLU A 38 -28.77 0.60 45.53
CA GLU A 38 -28.03 1.84 45.32
C GLU A 38 -26.56 1.59 45.66
N THR A 39 -25.67 1.70 44.66
CA THR A 39 -24.27 2.04 44.92
C THR A 39 -23.81 2.93 43.79
N SER A 40 -23.68 4.22 44.10
CA SER A 40 -23.03 5.22 43.27
C SER A 40 -21.58 4.78 43.00
N VAL A 41 -21.36 4.10 41.88
CA VAL A 41 -20.02 3.81 41.35
C VAL A 41 -19.71 4.91 40.35
N ASP A 42 -18.77 5.78 40.71
CA ASP A 42 -18.19 6.77 39.82
C ASP A 42 -17.70 6.08 38.52
N PRO A 43 -18.29 6.38 37.35
CA PRO A 43 -17.93 5.70 36.10
C PRO A 43 -16.59 6.16 35.50
N SER A 44 -15.81 6.99 36.20
CA SER A 44 -14.65 7.70 35.64
C SER A 44 -13.32 6.94 35.66
N LEU A 45 -13.28 5.65 36.06
CA LEU A 45 -12.04 4.85 36.12
C LEU A 45 -12.04 3.61 35.22
N ALA A 46 -12.75 3.64 34.09
CA ALA A 46 -12.53 2.64 33.05
C ALA A 46 -11.07 2.75 32.55
N PRO A 47 -10.24 1.70 32.66
CA PRO A 47 -8.90 1.70 32.07
C PRO A 47 -9.08 1.93 30.58
N THR A 48 -8.64 3.08 30.08
CA THR A 48 -8.73 3.36 28.64
C THR A 48 -7.97 2.25 27.94
N PRO A 49 -8.63 1.42 27.10
CA PRO A 49 -7.93 0.35 26.41
C PRO A 49 -6.80 1.01 25.59
N PRO A 50 -5.56 0.49 25.65
CA PRO A 50 -4.46 1.11 24.96
C PRO A 50 -4.83 1.26 23.49
N LEU A 51 -4.69 2.47 22.97
CA LEU A 51 -4.91 2.76 21.55
C LEU A 51 -4.02 1.79 20.75
N ARG A 52 -4.65 0.77 20.16
CA ARG A 52 -3.94 -0.16 19.27
C ARG A 52 -3.42 0.67 18.11
N LYS A 53 -2.09 0.79 18.00
CA LYS A 53 -1.48 1.38 16.80
C LYS A 53 -2.05 0.65 15.58
N PRO A 54 -2.52 1.36 14.55
CA PRO A 54 -3.05 0.71 13.37
C PRO A 54 -1.92 -0.07 12.69
N TYR A 55 -1.95 -1.40 12.83
CA TYR A 55 -1.08 -2.29 12.11
C TYR A 55 -1.66 -2.50 10.70
N PHE A 56 -0.88 -2.15 9.69
CA PHE A 56 -1.23 -2.43 8.30
C PHE A 56 -0.93 -3.91 8.00
N ARG A 57 -1.87 -4.57 7.33
CA ARG A 57 -1.70 -5.94 6.85
C ARG A 57 -0.63 -5.95 5.75
N ILE A 58 0.32 -6.88 5.84
CA ILE A 58 1.26 -7.18 4.76
C ILE A 58 0.49 -8.01 3.73
N PRO A 59 0.53 -7.67 2.44
CA PRO A 59 -0.15 -8.43 1.40
C PRO A 59 0.55 -9.78 1.18
N ASP A 60 -0.25 -10.85 1.09
CA ASP A 60 0.25 -12.20 0.78
C ASP A 60 0.61 -12.36 -0.70
N GLN A 61 0.09 -11.47 -1.56
CA GLN A 61 0.32 -11.49 -3.00
C GLN A 61 0.60 -10.08 -3.53
N VAL A 62 1.49 -10.01 -4.52
CA VAL A 62 1.87 -8.76 -5.18
C VAL A 62 1.67 -8.89 -6.68
N THR A 63 1.19 -7.82 -7.32
CA THR A 63 0.96 -7.81 -8.76
C THR A 63 2.23 -7.43 -9.51
N MET A 64 2.63 -8.28 -10.46
CA MET A 64 3.70 -7.97 -11.40
C MET A 64 3.11 -7.49 -12.72
N SER A 65 3.58 -6.32 -13.15
CA SER A 65 3.21 -5.70 -14.43
C SER A 65 4.33 -5.85 -15.46
N ARG A 66 4.10 -5.36 -16.68
CA ARG A 66 5.13 -5.24 -17.72
C ARG A 66 5.34 -3.76 -18.06
N GLN A 67 6.59 -3.38 -18.31
CA GLN A 67 6.95 -2.07 -18.84
C GLN A 67 7.66 -2.27 -20.18
N HIS A 68 7.39 -1.40 -21.16
CA HIS A 68 8.06 -1.45 -22.45
C HIS A 68 9.14 -0.37 -22.49
N HIS A 69 10.32 -0.76 -22.94
CA HIS A 69 11.43 0.16 -23.18
C HIS A 69 11.97 -0.04 -24.57
N ASN A 70 12.38 1.06 -25.19
CA ASN A 70 13.06 1.03 -26.47
C ASN A 70 14.53 0.69 -26.25
N VAL A 71 14.98 -0.39 -26.89
CA VAL A 71 16.38 -0.80 -26.89
C VAL A 71 16.93 -0.54 -28.30
N ARG A 72 18.00 0.24 -28.39
CA ARG A 72 18.70 0.47 -29.66
C ARG A 72 19.59 -0.73 -29.97
N ARG A 73 19.47 -1.28 -31.17
CA ARG A 73 20.34 -2.34 -31.70
C ARG A 73 20.77 -1.93 -33.10
N ALA A 74 22.03 -1.54 -33.26
CA ALA A 74 22.54 -0.92 -34.49
C ALA A 74 21.65 0.26 -34.93
N GLU A 75 21.12 0.24 -36.16
CA GLU A 75 20.21 1.28 -36.67
C GLU A 75 18.75 1.16 -36.19
N ASP A 76 18.38 0.02 -35.60
CA ASP A 76 16.99 -0.28 -35.24
C ASP A 76 16.64 0.06 -33.78
N VAL A 77 15.38 0.43 -33.57
CA VAL A 77 14.78 0.61 -32.23
C VAL A 77 13.75 -0.49 -32.00
N VAL A 78 14.04 -1.41 -31.07
CA VAL A 78 13.16 -2.52 -30.73
C VAL A 78 12.48 -2.25 -29.39
N GLY A 79 11.16 -2.38 -29.34
CA GLY A 79 10.41 -2.35 -28.09
C GLY A 79 10.58 -3.66 -27.32
N CYS A 80 11.17 -3.60 -26.12
CA CYS A 80 11.34 -4.76 -25.25
C CYS A 80 10.45 -4.65 -24.01
N ALA A 81 9.62 -5.67 -23.77
CA ALA A 81 8.83 -5.79 -22.56
C ALA A 81 9.69 -6.36 -21.42
N VAL A 82 9.72 -5.67 -20.28
CA VAL A 82 10.40 -6.10 -19.06
C VAL A 82 9.40 -6.24 -17.90
N PRO A 83 9.60 -7.20 -16.98
CA PRO A 83 8.77 -7.30 -15.79
C PRO A 83 8.97 -6.09 -14.88
N LYS A 84 7.89 -5.63 -14.25
CA LYS A 84 7.88 -4.51 -13.32
C LYS A 84 7.07 -4.86 -12.09
N LEU A 85 7.74 -4.86 -10.94
CA LEU A 85 7.12 -5.00 -9.63
C LEU A 85 6.94 -3.62 -9.00
N ARG A 86 5.73 -3.31 -8.53
CA ARG A 86 5.44 -2.10 -7.76
C ARG A 86 4.82 -2.48 -6.42
N LEU A 87 5.52 -2.18 -5.33
CA LEU A 87 5.02 -2.35 -3.98
C LEU A 87 4.51 -1.00 -3.46
N SER A 88 3.35 -0.98 -2.83
CA SER A 88 2.77 0.24 -2.28
C SER A 88 1.93 -0.03 -1.03
N GLY A 89 1.87 0.96 -0.14
CA GLY A 89 1.05 0.94 1.05
C GLY A 89 1.85 1.21 2.32
N ARG A 90 1.14 1.60 3.39
CA ARG A 90 1.72 1.96 4.70
C ARG A 90 2.37 0.77 5.43
N TRP A 91 2.12 -0.45 4.96
CA TRP A 91 2.80 -1.65 5.46
C TRP A 91 4.31 -1.62 5.16
N LEU A 92 4.75 -0.96 4.08
CA LEU A 92 6.19 -0.79 3.77
C LEU A 92 6.88 0.08 4.82
N GLU A 93 6.24 1.18 5.22
CA GLU A 93 6.72 2.06 6.29
C GLU A 93 6.79 1.31 7.63
N GLN A 94 5.79 0.47 7.91
CA GLN A 94 5.77 -0.40 9.09
C GLN A 94 6.89 -1.45 9.08
N CYS A 95 7.27 -1.96 7.90
CA CYS A 95 8.46 -2.79 7.71
C CYS A 95 9.77 -1.98 7.78
N GLY A 96 9.68 -0.67 7.95
CA GLY A 96 10.81 0.25 8.13
C GLY A 96 11.30 0.91 6.84
N PHE A 97 10.73 0.63 5.67
CA PHE A 97 11.18 1.26 4.42
C PHE A 97 10.75 2.73 4.36
N ALA A 98 11.64 3.58 3.84
CA ALA A 98 11.39 4.98 3.57
C ALA A 98 11.83 5.37 2.16
N VAL A 99 11.24 6.43 1.61
CA VAL A 99 11.70 7.02 0.34
C VAL A 99 13.12 7.52 0.52
N GLY A 100 13.99 7.17 -0.42
CA GLY A 100 15.42 7.52 -0.37
C GLY A 100 16.29 6.46 0.32
N ASP A 101 15.71 5.41 0.92
CA ASP A 101 16.50 4.28 1.43
C ASP A 101 17.29 3.62 0.30
N ALA A 102 18.55 3.31 0.58
CA ALA A 102 19.32 2.39 -0.24
C ALA A 102 18.79 0.96 -0.01
N LEU A 103 18.45 0.26 -1.11
CA LEU A 103 17.91 -1.09 -1.06
C LEU A 103 18.91 -2.09 -1.62
N ARG A 104 18.98 -3.26 -1.00
CA ARG A 104 19.64 -4.44 -1.54
C ARG A 104 18.58 -5.37 -2.11
N VAL A 105 18.74 -5.72 -3.38
CA VAL A 105 17.87 -6.69 -4.06
C VAL A 105 18.72 -7.90 -4.39
N THR A 106 18.28 -9.06 -3.91
CA THR A 106 18.95 -10.35 -4.16
C THR A 106 17.95 -11.35 -4.73
N VAL A 107 18.43 -12.18 -5.64
CA VAL A 107 17.62 -13.21 -6.31
C VAL A 107 18.25 -14.56 -6.02
N GLY A 108 17.45 -15.52 -5.56
CA GLY A 108 17.90 -16.89 -5.33
C GLY A 108 16.76 -17.82 -4.95
N ARG A 109 16.87 -19.10 -5.30
CA ARG A 109 15.88 -20.15 -4.97
C ARG A 109 14.44 -19.80 -5.38
N GLY A 110 14.28 -19.08 -6.50
CA GLY A 110 12.96 -18.63 -6.97
C GLY A 110 12.35 -17.48 -6.16
N VAL A 111 13.12 -16.83 -5.28
CA VAL A 111 12.68 -15.73 -4.42
C VAL A 111 13.46 -14.45 -4.74
N LEU A 112 12.74 -13.33 -4.76
CA LEU A 112 13.30 -11.99 -4.78
C LEU A 112 13.28 -11.42 -3.36
N LEU A 113 14.45 -11.30 -2.75
CA LEU A 113 14.59 -10.69 -1.42
C LEU A 113 14.99 -9.22 -1.56
N ILE A 114 14.16 -8.35 -1.00
CA ILE A 114 14.37 -6.90 -0.96
C ILE A 114 14.60 -6.52 0.51
N SER A 115 15.78 -5.99 0.82
CA SER A 115 16.13 -5.56 2.16
C SER A 115 16.67 -4.13 2.14
N ARG A 116 16.54 -3.42 3.26
CA ARG A 116 17.17 -2.11 3.45
C ARG A 116 18.67 -2.29 3.68
N VAL A 117 19.47 -1.35 3.20
CA VAL A 117 20.88 -1.23 3.55
C VAL A 117 20.99 -0.27 4.72
N ALA A 118 21.74 -0.66 5.76
CA ALA A 118 21.99 0.24 6.88
C ALA A 118 22.70 1.51 6.38
N PRO A 119 22.29 2.71 6.85
CA PRO A 119 22.98 3.94 6.46
C PRO A 119 24.43 3.88 6.94
N ALA A 120 25.38 4.14 6.03
CA ALA A 120 26.78 4.26 6.40
C ALA A 120 26.92 5.47 7.34
N ILE A 121 27.17 5.22 8.63
CA ILE A 121 27.49 6.30 9.57
C ILE A 121 28.81 6.90 9.09
N PRO A 122 28.86 8.16 8.62
CA PRO A 122 30.12 8.76 8.22
C PRO A 122 31.01 8.83 9.45
N ALA A 123 32.20 8.22 9.38
CA ALA A 123 33.19 8.28 10.44
C ALA A 123 33.43 9.76 10.78
N ALA A 124 33.22 10.11 12.06
CA ALA A 124 33.36 11.47 12.53
C ALA A 124 34.74 12.00 12.14
N ARG A 125 34.78 13.03 11.28
CA ARG A 125 36.05 13.67 10.92
C ARG A 125 36.65 14.26 12.20
N PRO A 126 37.93 13.96 12.53
CA PRO A 126 38.57 14.60 13.66
C PRO A 126 38.63 16.12 13.39
N ARG A 127 38.04 16.92 14.28
CA ARG A 127 38.17 18.37 14.25
C ARG A 127 39.64 18.69 14.52
N ARG A 128 40.37 19.19 13.52
CA ARG A 128 41.68 19.83 13.76
C ARG A 128 41.45 21.01 14.69
N ARG A 129 42.12 20.99 15.85
CA ARG A 129 42.29 22.14 16.73
C ARG A 129 43.44 22.99 16.22
#